data_AF-A0A1E3NX88-F1
#
_entry.id   AF-A0A1E3NX88-F1
#
_cell.length_a   1.000
_cell.length_b   1.000
_cell.length_c   1.000
_cell.angle_alpha   90.00
_cell.angle_beta   90.00
_cell.angle_gamma   90.00
#
_symmetry.space_group_name_H-M   'P 1'
#
loop_
_entity.id
_entity.type
_entity.pdbx_description
1 polymer ?
#
loop_
_entity_poly.entity_id
_entity_poly.type
_entity_poly.pdbx_seq_one_letter_code
_entity_poly.pdbx_strand_id
1 'polypeptide(L)'
;KVRYTNNSNYRRDELIRKEFSISAAVVKQLKKIVAESEILKEDDAKWPPKNRDGKQELEIKAGRYHISFETTKLGSLTDVRNSEDPEGLRVFYYFVQDIKALIFSLISLHFKVCNKAGHYQMQNTNPHPGQTYMNSSRVSCLINKFVLYIQFRDFDYVRYYVIL
;
A
#
# COMPACT_ATOMS: atom_id res chain seq x y z
N LYS A 1 -6.12 -10.30 11.66
CA LYS A 1 -4.92 -9.83 12.40
C LYS A 1 -4.10 -8.95 11.48
N VAL A 2 -3.59 -7.81 11.94
CA VAL A 2 -2.72 -6.92 11.15
C VAL A 2 -1.34 -6.91 11.77
N ARG A 3 -0.30 -7.04 10.93
CA ARG A 3 1.11 -6.89 11.30
C ARG A 3 1.73 -5.85 10.37
N TYR A 4 2.28 -4.81 10.98
CA TYR A 4 2.91 -3.69 10.30
C TYR A 4 4.36 -3.58 10.77
N THR A 5 5.29 -3.50 9.83
CA THR A 5 6.69 -3.22 10.11
C THR A 5 7.19 -2.14 9.16
N ASN A 6 7.88 -1.14 9.71
CA ASN A 6 8.52 -0.09 8.94
C ASN A 6 9.94 0.12 9.47
N ASN A 7 10.91 -0.01 8.55
CA ASN A 7 12.32 0.24 8.78
C ASN A 7 12.77 1.41 7.89
N SER A 8 12.72 2.61 8.43
CA SER A 8 13.43 3.76 7.88
C SER A 8 14.82 3.79 8.49
N ASN A 9 15.88 3.50 7.72
CA ASN A 9 17.27 3.76 8.18
C ASN A 9 17.59 5.26 8.15
N TYR A 10 16.56 6.10 8.01
CA TYR A 10 16.68 7.53 8.18
C TYR A 10 17.09 7.81 9.62
N ARG A 11 18.22 8.50 9.80
CA ARG A 11 18.77 8.93 11.11
C ARG A 11 18.98 7.83 12.16
N ARG A 12 19.12 6.56 11.76
CA ARG A 12 19.19 5.40 12.68
C ARG A 12 17.92 5.27 13.55
N ASP A 13 16.76 5.61 13.01
CA ASP A 13 15.49 5.45 13.72
C ASP A 13 15.22 3.97 14.05
N GLU A 14 14.54 3.75 15.17
CA GLU A 14 14.17 2.41 15.63
C GLU A 14 13.14 1.75 14.70
N LEU A 15 13.28 0.44 14.53
CA LEU A 15 12.35 -0.39 13.77
C LEU A 15 10.95 -0.32 14.37
N ILE A 16 9.99 0.24 13.63
CA ILE A 16 8.60 0.32 14.08
C ILE A 16 7.91 -1.00 13.76
N ARG A 17 7.46 -1.70 14.80
CA ARG A 17 6.60 -2.89 14.68
C ARG A 17 5.28 -2.65 15.41
N LYS A 18 4.17 -2.91 14.74
CA LYS A 18 2.82 -2.82 15.31
C LYS A 18 2.03 -4.07 14.93
N GLU A 19 1.33 -4.63 15.91
CA GLU A 19 0.49 -5.80 15.74
C GLU A 19 -0.82 -5.57 16.49
N PHE A 20 -1.95 -5.81 15.82
CA PHE A 20 -3.27 -5.61 16.42
C PHE A 20 -4.34 -6.47 15.74
N SER A 21 -5.43 -6.67 16.46
CA SER A 21 -6.64 -7.30 15.94
C SER A 21 -7.58 -6.24 15.36
N ILE A 22 -8.26 -6.59 14.29
CA ILE A 22 -9.24 -5.73 13.62
C ILE A 22 -10.63 -6.36 13.73
N SER A 23 -11.66 -5.52 13.77
CA SER A 23 -13.04 -5.98 13.84
C SER A 23 -13.50 -6.66 12.55
N ALA A 24 -14.56 -7.45 12.63
CA ALA A 24 -15.17 -8.09 11.46
C ALA A 24 -15.64 -7.05 10.41
N ALA A 25 -16.04 -5.85 10.84
CA ALA A 25 -16.41 -4.77 9.94
C ALA A 25 -15.23 -4.28 9.09
N VAL A 26 -14.05 -4.12 9.69
CA VAL A 26 -12.81 -3.74 8.96
C VAL A 26 -12.40 -4.85 8.00
N VAL A 27 -12.50 -6.12 8.42
CA VAL A 27 -12.26 -7.27 7.53
C VAL A 27 -13.20 -7.27 6.33
N LYS A 28 -14.50 -6.99 6.54
CA LYS A 28 -15.49 -6.89 5.46
C LYS A 28 -15.13 -5.78 4.47
N GLN A 29 -14.70 -4.61 4.97
CA GLN A 29 -14.28 -3.50 4.09
C GLN A 29 -13.01 -3.83 3.30
N LEU A 30 -12.02 -4.49 3.90
CA LEU A 30 -10.84 -4.94 3.16
C LEU A 30 -11.18 -5.92 2.03
N LYS A 31 -12.07 -6.89 2.29
CA LYS A 31 -12.55 -7.81 1.25
C LYS A 31 -13.28 -7.06 0.13
N LYS A 32 -14.03 -6.01 0.47
CA LYS A 32 -14.70 -5.12 -0.48
C LYS A 32 -13.70 -4.36 -1.36
N ILE A 33 -12.65 -3.76 -0.78
CA ILE A 33 -11.57 -3.09 -1.52
C ILE A 33 -10.89 -4.05 -2.52
N VAL A 34 -10.57 -5.28 -2.09
CA VAL A 34 -9.98 -6.30 -2.99
C VAL A 34 -10.92 -6.64 -4.15
N ALA A 35 -12.22 -6.76 -3.90
CA ALA A 35 -13.19 -7.09 -4.93
C ALA A 35 -13.45 -5.93 -5.91
N GLU A 36 -13.61 -4.71 -5.41
CA GLU A 36 -13.95 -3.51 -6.21
C GLU A 36 -12.77 -2.97 -7.01
N SER A 37 -11.54 -3.19 -6.55
CA SER A 37 -10.33 -2.78 -7.27
C SER A 37 -10.06 -3.61 -8.53
N GLU A 38 -10.70 -4.77 -8.70
CA GLU A 38 -10.43 -5.71 -9.79
C GLU A 38 -8.98 -6.26 -9.83
N ILE A 39 -8.18 -6.00 -8.80
CA ILE A 39 -6.75 -6.38 -8.71
C ILE A 39 -6.49 -7.87 -8.94
N LEU A 40 -7.47 -8.73 -8.64
CA LEU A 40 -7.37 -10.19 -8.84
C LEU A 40 -7.45 -10.62 -10.31
N LYS A 41 -7.79 -9.71 -11.23
CA LYS A 41 -7.88 -9.96 -12.67
C LYS A 41 -6.63 -9.49 -13.44
N GLU A 42 -5.75 -8.77 -12.77
CA GLU A 42 -4.54 -8.20 -13.37
C GLU A 42 -3.40 -9.23 -13.50
N ASP A 43 -2.42 -8.91 -14.34
CA ASP A 43 -1.22 -9.71 -14.60
C ASP A 43 0.02 -8.82 -14.64
N ASP A 44 1.08 -9.21 -13.96
CA ASP A 44 2.32 -8.43 -13.84
C ASP A 44 3.36 -8.75 -14.91
N ALA A 45 3.05 -9.64 -15.87
CA ALA A 45 3.98 -10.06 -16.91
C ALA A 45 4.60 -8.91 -17.75
N LYS A 46 3.90 -7.79 -17.87
CA LYS A 46 4.35 -6.58 -18.61
C LYS A 46 4.75 -5.43 -17.68
N TRP A 47 4.76 -5.66 -16.37
CA TRP A 47 5.09 -4.61 -15.42
C TRP A 47 6.60 -4.40 -15.37
N PRO A 48 7.06 -3.15 -15.11
CA PRO A 48 8.48 -2.86 -15.06
C PRO A 48 9.15 -3.67 -13.94
N PRO A 49 10.26 -4.38 -14.23
CA PRO A 49 10.94 -5.22 -13.25
C PRO A 49 11.66 -4.38 -12.19
N LYS A 50 12.05 -5.02 -11.08
CA LYS A 50 12.85 -4.40 -10.01
C LYS A 50 14.06 -3.65 -10.57
N ASN A 51 14.34 -2.48 -10.01
CA ASN A 51 15.48 -1.65 -10.41
C ASN A 51 16.30 -1.20 -9.18
N ARG A 52 17.19 -0.23 -9.39
CA ARG A 52 18.06 0.33 -8.33
C ARG A 52 17.32 1.15 -7.28
N ASP A 53 16.13 1.64 -7.60
CA ASP A 53 15.29 2.46 -6.71
C ASP A 53 14.42 1.61 -5.78
N GLY A 54 14.37 0.30 -6.03
CA GLY A 54 13.70 -0.68 -5.20
C GLY A 54 12.72 -1.56 -5.96
N LYS A 55 11.90 -2.27 -5.19
CA LYS A 55 10.79 -3.09 -5.69
C LYS A 55 9.59 -3.10 -4.77
N GLN A 56 8.44 -3.44 -5.34
CA GLN A 56 7.18 -3.65 -4.66
C GLN A 56 6.69 -5.05 -4.95
N GLU A 57 6.21 -5.73 -3.92
CA GLU A 57 5.57 -7.04 -4.03
C GLU A 57 4.19 -6.98 -3.40
N LEU A 58 3.20 -7.56 -4.07
CA LEU A 58 1.84 -7.73 -3.57
C LEU A 58 1.43 -9.18 -3.72
N GLU A 59 0.99 -9.80 -2.63
CA GLU A 59 0.42 -11.13 -2.65
C GLU A 59 -0.95 -11.12 -1.98
N ILE A 60 -1.95 -11.65 -2.67
CA ILE A 60 -3.32 -11.73 -2.16
C ILE A 60 -3.82 -13.15 -2.31
N LYS A 61 -4.28 -13.72 -1.21
CA LYS A 61 -5.04 -14.97 -1.18
C LYS A 61 -6.46 -14.68 -0.69
N ALA A 62 -7.45 -14.94 -1.55
CA ALA A 62 -8.87 -14.71 -1.27
C ALA A 62 -9.70 -15.88 -1.80
N GLY A 63 -10.09 -16.80 -0.91
CA GLY A 63 -10.78 -18.04 -1.24
C GLY A 63 -9.94 -18.90 -2.18
N ARG A 64 -10.45 -19.13 -3.40
CA ARG A 64 -9.79 -19.89 -4.47
C ARG A 64 -8.80 -19.07 -5.31
N TYR A 65 -8.81 -17.75 -5.15
CA TYR A 65 -7.97 -16.86 -5.94
C TYR A 65 -6.67 -16.58 -5.20
N HIS A 66 -5.56 -16.69 -5.92
CA HIS A 66 -4.23 -16.37 -5.42
C HIS A 66 -3.46 -15.65 -6.51
N ILE A 67 -2.99 -14.45 -6.19
CA ILE A 67 -2.13 -13.64 -7.06
C ILE A 67 -0.86 -13.26 -6.31
N SER A 68 0.23 -13.10 -7.05
CA SER A 68 1.50 -12.62 -6.54
C SER A 68 2.14 -11.76 -7.63
N PHE A 69 2.28 -10.47 -7.36
CA PHE A 69 2.87 -9.50 -8.28
C PHE A 69 4.21 -9.00 -7.77
N GLU A 70 5.16 -8.80 -8.68
CA GLU A 70 6.42 -8.09 -8.46
C GLU A 70 6.57 -6.94 -9.48
N THR A 71 6.87 -5.73 -9.01
CA THR A 71 7.14 -4.59 -9.88
C THR A 71 8.17 -3.65 -9.28
N THR A 72 8.67 -2.70 -10.07
CA THR A 72 9.55 -1.64 -9.60
C THR A 72 8.84 -0.71 -8.60
N LYS A 73 9.60 0.11 -7.88
CA LYS A 73 8.99 1.14 -7.04
C LYS A 73 8.35 2.23 -7.91
N LEU A 74 7.02 2.33 -7.84
CA LEU A 74 6.27 3.41 -8.47
C LEU A 74 6.35 4.69 -7.61
N GLY A 75 6.87 5.78 -8.20
CA GLY A 75 6.96 7.09 -7.55
C GLY A 75 5.77 7.99 -7.85
N SER A 76 5.17 7.87 -9.04
CA SER A 76 4.10 8.73 -9.52
C SER A 76 3.21 8.06 -10.57
N LEU A 77 2.07 8.67 -10.89
CA LEU A 77 1.23 8.27 -12.04
C LEU A 77 1.93 8.42 -13.39
N THR A 78 3.00 9.22 -13.46
CA THR A 78 3.82 9.32 -14.68
C THR A 78 4.52 8.00 -14.97
N ASP A 79 5.02 7.32 -13.93
CA ASP A 79 5.67 6.01 -14.06
C ASP A 79 4.67 4.95 -14.53
N VAL A 80 3.40 5.07 -14.08
CA VAL A 80 2.29 4.23 -14.51
C VAL A 80 1.96 4.45 -15.99
N ARG A 81 1.83 5.71 -16.42
CA ARG A 81 1.45 6.03 -17.80
C ARG A 81 2.49 5.58 -18.83
N ASN A 82 3.76 5.54 -18.43
CA ASN A 82 4.86 5.20 -19.32
C ASN A 82 5.21 3.69 -19.32
N SER A 83 4.42 2.85 -18.64
CA SER A 83 4.63 1.39 -18.64
C SER A 83 4.04 0.71 -19.88
N GLU A 84 4.41 -0.56 -20.10
CA GLU A 84 3.84 -1.39 -21.17
C GLU A 84 2.39 -1.86 -20.88
N ASP A 85 1.95 -1.73 -19.62
CA ASP A 85 0.59 -2.02 -19.18
C ASP A 85 0.10 -0.92 -18.21
N PRO A 86 -0.31 0.25 -18.73
CA PRO A 86 -0.70 1.37 -17.89
C PRO A 86 -2.03 1.15 -17.16
N GLU A 87 -2.90 0.27 -17.68
CA GLU A 87 -4.21 -0.01 -17.09
C GLU A 87 -4.09 -0.90 -15.86
N GLY A 88 -3.42 -2.05 -15.96
CA GLY A 88 -3.21 -2.94 -14.83
C GLY A 88 -2.32 -2.34 -13.75
N LEU A 89 -1.26 -1.62 -14.16
CA LEU A 89 -0.38 -0.93 -13.21
C LEU A 89 -1.10 0.22 -12.48
N ARG A 90 -2.11 0.84 -13.10
CA ARG A 90 -2.96 1.85 -12.45
C ARG A 90 -3.88 1.23 -11.41
N VAL A 91 -4.47 0.06 -11.71
CA VAL A 91 -5.25 -0.73 -10.74
C VAL A 91 -4.39 -1.07 -9.53
N PHE A 92 -3.18 -1.59 -9.76
CA PHE A 92 -2.21 -1.86 -8.69
C PHE A 92 -1.86 -0.61 -7.88
N TYR A 93 -1.55 0.50 -8.55
CA TYR A 93 -1.17 1.75 -7.92
C TYR A 93 -2.26 2.26 -6.95
N TYR A 94 -3.52 2.30 -7.38
CA TYR A 94 -4.63 2.76 -6.53
C TYR A 94 -4.96 1.75 -5.42
N PHE A 95 -4.97 0.46 -5.72
CA PHE A 95 -5.21 -0.57 -4.70
C PHE A 95 -4.21 -0.46 -3.54
N VAL A 96 -2.91 -0.30 -3.86
CA VAL A 96 -1.85 -0.13 -2.86
C VAL A 96 -2.07 1.15 -2.03
N GLN A 97 -2.53 2.24 -2.65
CA GLN A 97 -2.82 3.48 -1.93
C GLN A 97 -3.97 3.32 -0.93
N ASP A 98 -5.08 2.71 -1.35
CA ASP A 98 -6.24 2.49 -0.49
C ASP A 98 -5.89 1.63 0.73
N ILE A 99 -5.11 0.56 0.51
CA ILE A 99 -4.63 -0.31 1.59
C ILE A 99 -3.69 0.45 2.54
N LYS A 100 -2.74 1.24 2.02
CA LYS A 100 -1.86 2.07 2.85
C LYS A 100 -2.66 3.07 3.68
N ALA A 101 -3.60 3.77 3.07
CA ALA A 101 -4.45 4.76 3.73
C ALA A 101 -5.23 4.12 4.89
N LEU A 102 -5.91 3.00 4.64
CA LEU A 102 -6.66 2.28 5.66
C LEU A 102 -5.76 1.87 6.84
N ILE A 103 -4.58 1.32 6.56
CA ILE A 103 -3.67 0.83 7.61
C ILE A 103 -3.07 1.97 8.41
N PHE A 104 -2.68 3.07 7.77
CA PHE A 104 -2.19 4.25 8.48
C PHE A 104 -3.27 4.84 9.37
N SER A 105 -4.51 4.96 8.89
CA SER A 105 -5.63 5.40 9.73
C SER A 105 -5.85 4.48 10.94
N LEU A 106 -5.79 3.16 10.75
CA LEU A 106 -5.95 2.19 11.83
C LEU A 106 -4.82 2.29 12.87
N ILE A 107 -3.57 2.41 12.43
CA ILE A 107 -2.41 2.54 13.33
C ILE A 107 -2.48 3.85 14.11
N SER A 108 -2.78 4.97 13.44
CA SER A 108 -2.89 6.30 14.06
C SER A 108 -3.99 6.33 15.12
N LEU A 109 -5.16 5.76 14.82
CA LEU A 109 -6.28 5.70 15.76
C LEU A 109 -5.99 4.76 16.94
N HIS A 110 -5.49 3.56 16.67
CA HIS A 110 -5.33 2.51 17.68
C HIS A 110 -4.17 2.79 18.65
N PHE A 111 -3.04 3.27 18.14
CA PHE A 111 -1.83 3.42 18.96
C PHE A 111 -1.59 4.85 19.44
N LYS A 112 -2.51 5.79 19.16
CA LYS A 112 -2.33 7.24 19.42
C LYS A 112 -0.89 7.66 19.13
N VAL A 113 -0.36 7.27 17.98
CA VAL A 113 0.96 7.75 17.58
C VAL A 113 0.74 9.22 17.27
N CYS A 114 1.00 10.08 18.25
CA CYS A 114 1.15 11.49 18.05
C CYS A 114 2.07 11.63 16.83
N ASN A 115 1.53 12.17 15.75
CA ASN A 115 2.31 12.70 14.64
C ASN A 115 3.35 13.63 15.27
N LYS A 116 4.54 13.12 15.59
CA LYS A 116 5.72 13.96 15.80
C LYS A 116 6.07 14.49 14.42
N ALA A 117 5.39 15.57 14.08
CA ALA A 117 5.67 16.57 13.06
C ALA A 117 6.60 16.10 11.92
N GLY A 118 6.05 15.34 10.99
CA GLY A 118 6.34 15.51 9.58
C GLY A 118 5.07 16.02 8.93
N HIS A 119 5.05 17.28 8.53
CA HIS A 119 3.93 17.91 7.83
C HIS A 119 3.39 17.01 6.69
N TYR A 120 2.24 16.36 6.90
CA TYR A 120 1.38 15.97 5.78
C TYR A 120 0.73 17.27 5.27
N GLN A 121 1.44 18.02 4.43
CA GLN A 121 0.87 19.15 3.72
C GLN A 121 -0.05 18.61 2.62
N MET A 122 -1.35 18.83 2.77
CA MET A 122 -2.31 18.70 1.67
C MET A 122 -2.00 19.83 0.67
N GLN A 123 -1.32 19.52 -0.43
CA GLN A 123 -1.21 20.46 -1.54
C GLN A 123 -2.40 20.26 -2.48
N ASN A 124 -3.24 21.31 -2.56
CA ASN A 124 -4.29 21.46 -3.56
C ASN A 124 -3.66 21.51 -4.94
N THR A 125 -3.83 20.46 -5.74
CA THR A 125 -3.70 20.54 -7.20
C THR A 125 -5.08 20.43 -7.81
N ASN A 126 -5.71 21.59 -7.99
CA ASN A 126 -6.91 21.94 -8.78
C ASN A 126 -8.20 21.07 -8.70
N PRO A 127 -9.39 21.71 -8.77
CA PRO A 127 -10.65 21.09 -8.39
C PRO A 127 -11.29 20.36 -9.57
N HIS A 128 -11.37 19.04 -9.52
CA HIS A 128 -12.48 18.31 -10.12
C HIS A 128 -13.40 17.83 -8.98
N PRO A 129 -14.71 18.08 -9.07
CA PRO A 129 -15.63 17.81 -7.97
C PRO A 129 -15.79 16.30 -7.77
N GLY A 130 -15.35 15.80 -6.62
CA GLY A 130 -15.78 14.49 -6.11
C GLY A 130 -14.70 13.51 -5.65
N GLN A 131 -13.40 13.80 -5.79
CA GLN A 131 -12.36 12.84 -5.41
C GLN A 131 -11.20 13.49 -4.65
N THR A 132 -11.18 13.30 -3.33
CA THR A 132 -10.05 13.69 -2.48
C THR A 132 -9.03 12.54 -2.48
N TYR A 133 -7.98 12.62 -3.30
CA TYR A 133 -6.87 11.67 -3.26
C TYR A 133 -5.71 12.22 -2.43
N MET A 134 -5.19 11.40 -1.51
CA MET A 134 -4.02 11.72 -0.68
C MET A 134 -2.76 11.72 -1.56
N ASN A 135 -2.24 12.92 -1.83
CA ASN A 135 -1.09 13.10 -2.71
C ASN A 135 0.20 12.60 -2.04
N SER A 136 0.80 11.54 -2.61
CA SER A 136 1.95 10.80 -2.08
C SER A 136 3.31 11.44 -2.43
N SER A 137 3.43 12.77 -2.45
CA SER A 137 4.67 13.42 -2.93
C SER A 137 5.61 13.90 -1.82
N ARG A 138 5.28 13.79 -0.53
CA ARG A 138 6.20 14.16 0.57
C ARG A 138 6.19 13.28 1.84
N VAL A 139 5.74 12.03 1.73
CA VAL A 139 5.80 11.04 2.85
C VAL A 139 6.88 9.98 2.62
N SER A 140 7.83 10.26 1.72
CA SER A 140 9.07 9.51 1.64
C SER A 140 10.02 10.03 2.73
N CYS A 141 9.69 9.81 4.01
CA CYS A 141 10.77 9.41 4.91
C CYS A 141 11.38 8.18 4.23
N LEU A 142 12.69 8.09 4.09
CA LEU A 142 13.36 7.02 3.33
C LEU A 142 13.04 5.66 3.97
N ILE A 143 11.92 5.03 3.57
CA ILE A 143 11.44 3.75 4.10
C ILE A 143 12.24 2.67 3.38
N ASN A 144 13.34 2.20 3.95
CA ASN A 144 14.14 1.17 3.30
C ASN A 144 13.41 -0.16 3.21
N LYS A 145 12.56 -0.47 4.20
CA LYS A 145 11.68 -1.64 4.16
C LYS A 145 10.32 -1.34 4.78
N PHE A 146 9.27 -1.51 3.97
CA PHE A 146 7.88 -1.48 4.41
C PHE A 146 7.31 -2.89 4.30
N VAL A 147 6.75 -3.41 5.37
CA VAL A 147 6.09 -4.71 5.38
C VAL A 147 4.70 -4.56 5.99
N LEU A 148 3.71 -4.95 5.22
CA LEU A 148 2.33 -5.04 5.65
C LEU A 148 1.82 -6.46 5.42
N TYR A 149 1.32 -7.07 6.49
CA TYR A 149 0.64 -8.35 6.42
C TYR A 149 -0.70 -8.26 7.13
N ILE A 150 -1.77 -8.53 6.38
CA ILE A 150 -3.13 -8.53 6.87
C ILE A 150 -3.70 -9.93 6.67
N GLN A 151 -3.91 -10.63 7.77
CA GLN A 151 -4.54 -11.95 7.75
C GLN A 151 -6.03 -11.82 8.03
N PHE A 152 -6.84 -12.44 7.17
CA PHE A 152 -8.28 -12.60 7.38
C PHE A 152 -8.57 -13.88 8.20
N ARG A 153 -9.84 -14.30 8.24
CA ARG A 153 -10.22 -15.64 8.72
C ARG A 153 -9.97 -16.66 7.60
N ASP A 154 -9.68 -17.90 7.97
CA ASP A 154 -9.60 -19.06 7.06
C ASP A 154 -8.51 -18.99 5.98
N PHE A 155 -7.28 -18.62 6.38
CA PHE A 155 -6.07 -18.59 5.52
C PHE A 155 -6.04 -17.56 4.39
N ASP A 156 -7.08 -16.76 4.20
CA ASP A 156 -7.02 -15.61 3.29
C ASP A 156 -6.07 -14.53 3.87
N TYR A 157 -5.33 -13.82 3.02
CA TYR A 157 -4.51 -12.67 3.42
C TYR A 157 -4.24 -11.68 2.29
N VAL A 158 -3.85 -10.46 2.67
CA VAL A 158 -3.19 -9.47 1.82
C VAL A 158 -1.81 -9.20 2.41
N ARG A 159 -0.79 -9.27 1.57
CA ARG A 159 0.61 -9.10 1.96
C ARG A 159 1.27 -8.15 0.98
N TYR A 160 1.82 -7.07 1.48
CA TYR A 160 2.46 -6.04 0.66
C TYR A 160 3.83 -5.69 1.23
N TYR A 161 4.84 -5.75 0.37
CA TYR A 161 6.23 -5.44 0.70
C TYR A 161 6.76 -4.35 -0.22
N VAL A 162 7.52 -3.44 0.36
CA VAL A 162 8.35 -2.49 -0.39
C VAL A 162 9.75 -2.57 0.15
N ILE A 163 10.72 -2.69 -0.76
CA ILE A 163 12.14 -2.69 -0.45
C ILE A 163 12.78 -1.58 -1.30
N LEU A 164 13.55 -0.70 -0.67
CA LEU A 164 14.47 0.22 -1.36
C LEU A 164 15.85 -0.42 -1.46
#